data_AF-A0A371FWF0-F1
#
_entry.id   AF-A0A371FWF0-F1
#
_cell.length_a   1.000
_cell.length_b   1.000
_cell.length_c   1.000
_cell.angle_alpha   90.00
_cell.angle_beta   90.00
_cell.angle_gamma   90.00
#
_symmetry.space_group_name_H-M   'P 1'
#
loop_
_entity.id
_entity.type
_entity.pdbx_description
1 polymer ?
#
loop_
_entity_poly.entity_id
_entity_poly.type
_entity_poly.pdbx_seq_one_letter_code
_entity_poly.pdbx_strand_id
1 'polypeptide(L)'
;MITNCGEYPNVPLLELTSRRAGYPMVSGPLEEALTPLWIESAQAHRGEHHRKIRRAWASVVRQGATWRTRSCGTSPEYRAWLEQRVHLVGLPWGSIQHQDQGTRVYEIQETLKIEALEGTLEQMKTERGMLKRKLEIALEEACQERQLSDEFSKKARPKKESRLKIGRCLKAADQEICSRRAERDQMAVKREQLEETMATLRSREVEREDEVRGLRERVLLLEEELKAARLSKEHLQNQRRSNLLALVEARGKTDEAESQLEELRWTLEGWKRRCQDIVDEAEIQVRAAMADTQFWKDKYIKLAWFTNQALMSIPRRLRAAEDMMDLTKTPREIKEFLEQCRALYDMVKELSAPP
;
A
#
# COMPACT_ATOMS: atom_id res chain seq x y z
N MET A 1 -61.96 4.46 -13.57
CA MET A 1 -61.28 3.59 -14.55
C MET A 1 -59.81 3.98 -14.57
N ILE A 2 -58.88 3.03 -14.46
CA ILE A 2 -57.43 3.30 -14.59
C ILE A 2 -57.16 3.39 -16.10
N THR A 3 -56.66 4.52 -16.59
CA THR A 3 -56.47 4.75 -18.03
C THR A 3 -55.04 4.53 -18.50
N ASN A 4 -54.04 4.60 -17.61
CA ASN A 4 -52.63 4.32 -17.92
C ASN A 4 -51.83 4.06 -16.61
N CYS A 5 -50.79 3.22 -16.68
CA CYS A 5 -49.81 2.92 -15.62
C CYS A 5 -48.37 3.31 -16.05
N GLY A 6 -48.20 4.53 -16.56
CA GLY A 6 -46.89 5.06 -16.96
C GLY A 6 -46.33 4.43 -18.23
N GLU A 7 -45.04 4.12 -18.26
CA GLU A 7 -44.33 3.54 -19.44
C GLU A 7 -44.63 2.06 -19.67
N TYR A 8 -45.43 1.42 -18.82
CA TYR A 8 -45.74 -0.01 -18.93
C TYR A 8 -47.22 -0.22 -19.30
N PRO A 9 -47.54 -0.42 -20.59
CA PRO A 9 -48.92 -0.56 -21.05
C PRO A 9 -49.60 -1.84 -20.53
N ASN A 10 -48.84 -2.86 -20.09
CA ASN A 10 -49.37 -4.20 -19.80
C ASN A 10 -49.45 -4.54 -18.29
N VAL A 11 -48.97 -3.66 -17.41
CA VAL A 11 -48.96 -3.91 -15.95
C VAL A 11 -50.35 -3.96 -15.29
N PRO A 12 -51.42 -3.32 -15.79
CA PRO A 12 -52.74 -3.44 -15.16
C PRO A 12 -53.37 -4.85 -15.20
N LEU A 13 -52.89 -5.77 -16.05
CA LEU A 13 -53.61 -7.00 -16.37
C LEU A 13 -53.31 -8.21 -15.46
N LEU A 14 -52.14 -8.27 -14.82
CA LEU A 14 -51.73 -9.47 -14.08
C LEU A 14 -52.28 -9.57 -12.65
N GLU A 15 -52.72 -8.45 -12.05
CA GLU A 15 -53.26 -8.44 -10.67
C GLU A 15 -54.79 -8.23 -10.60
N LEU A 16 -55.43 -7.86 -11.72
CA LEU A 16 -56.90 -7.75 -11.82
C LEU A 16 -57.61 -9.12 -11.79
N THR A 17 -56.89 -10.22 -11.96
CA THR A 17 -57.44 -11.58 -11.84
C THR A 17 -57.69 -11.98 -10.38
N SER A 18 -56.99 -11.38 -9.40
CA SER A 18 -57.04 -11.83 -7.99
C SER A 18 -57.98 -11.02 -7.08
N ARG A 19 -58.51 -9.86 -7.52
CA ARG A 19 -59.54 -9.10 -6.77
C ARG A 19 -60.68 -8.64 -7.67
N ARG A 20 -61.57 -9.56 -8.03
CA ARG A 20 -62.87 -9.21 -8.64
C ARG A 20 -63.87 -8.76 -7.56
N ALA A 21 -63.85 -7.47 -7.25
CA ALA A 21 -64.94 -6.81 -6.54
C ALA A 21 -66.00 -6.33 -7.54
N GLY A 22 -66.91 -7.22 -7.96
CA GLY A 22 -68.26 -6.88 -8.42
C GLY A 22 -68.48 -6.00 -9.67
N TYR A 23 -67.46 -5.53 -10.39
CA TYR A 23 -67.66 -4.71 -11.59
C TYR A 23 -67.63 -5.55 -12.88
N PRO A 24 -68.65 -5.46 -13.76
CA PRO A 24 -68.62 -6.11 -15.07
C PRO A 24 -67.64 -5.38 -16.01
N MET A 25 -66.83 -6.15 -16.74
CA MET A 25 -65.99 -5.62 -17.82
C MET A 25 -66.88 -5.18 -18.98
N VAL A 26 -66.69 -3.95 -19.45
CA VAL A 26 -67.50 -3.34 -20.52
C VAL A 26 -67.13 -3.91 -21.90
N SER A 27 -65.96 -4.54 -22.04
CA SER A 27 -65.53 -5.27 -23.23
C SER A 27 -64.42 -6.29 -22.90
N GLY A 28 -64.22 -7.29 -23.77
CA GLY A 28 -63.10 -8.23 -23.66
C GLY A 28 -61.75 -7.58 -24.01
N PRO A 29 -60.62 -8.05 -23.45
CA PRO A 29 -59.31 -7.50 -23.74
C PRO A 29 -58.90 -7.75 -25.22
N LEU A 30 -58.26 -6.75 -25.86
CA LEU A 30 -57.69 -6.89 -27.20
C LEU A 30 -56.51 -7.89 -27.19
N GLU A 31 -56.35 -8.64 -28.28
CA GLU A 31 -55.36 -9.72 -28.42
C GLU A 31 -53.90 -9.24 -28.27
N GLU A 32 -53.60 -7.98 -28.62
CA GLU A 32 -52.29 -7.36 -28.42
C GLU A 32 -51.87 -7.26 -26.94
N ALA A 33 -52.84 -7.19 -26.02
CA ALA A 33 -52.61 -7.10 -24.58
C ALA A 33 -52.28 -8.46 -23.92
N LEU A 34 -52.33 -9.56 -24.70
CA LEU A 34 -51.97 -10.90 -24.23
C LEU A 34 -50.51 -11.26 -24.51
N THR A 35 -49.73 -10.37 -25.13
CA THR A 35 -48.31 -10.62 -25.43
C THR A 35 -47.47 -10.66 -24.13
N PRO A 36 -46.83 -11.80 -23.80
CA PRO A 36 -46.04 -11.92 -22.58
C PRO A 36 -44.83 -10.99 -22.60
N LEU A 37 -44.62 -10.21 -21.53
CA LEU A 37 -43.41 -9.42 -21.34
C LEU A 37 -42.21 -10.36 -21.15
N TRP A 38 -41.35 -10.48 -22.16
CA TRP A 38 -40.05 -11.14 -22.04
C TRP A 38 -39.07 -10.21 -21.32
N ILE A 39 -38.66 -10.58 -20.10
CA ILE A 39 -37.62 -9.87 -19.34
C ILE A 39 -36.31 -10.61 -19.57
N GLU A 40 -35.36 -9.94 -20.23
CA GLU A 40 -34.02 -10.47 -20.48
C GLU A 40 -33.27 -10.62 -19.15
N SER A 41 -32.84 -11.85 -18.83
CA SER A 41 -32.39 -12.28 -17.49
C SER A 41 -31.16 -11.53 -16.95
N ALA A 42 -30.37 -10.89 -17.83
CA ALA A 42 -29.21 -10.09 -17.43
C ALA A 42 -29.56 -8.82 -16.63
N GLN A 43 -30.78 -8.27 -16.78
CA GLN A 43 -31.23 -7.08 -16.06
C GLN A 43 -32.05 -7.38 -14.79
N ALA A 44 -32.45 -8.63 -14.56
CA ALA A 44 -33.33 -9.00 -13.44
C ALA A 44 -32.64 -8.90 -12.05
N HIS A 45 -31.31 -9.06 -12.00
CA HIS A 45 -30.57 -9.18 -10.73
C HIS A 45 -30.28 -7.86 -9.99
N ARG A 46 -30.46 -6.69 -10.62
CA ARG A 46 -30.17 -5.39 -9.97
C ARG A 46 -31.37 -4.75 -9.25
N GLY A 47 -32.54 -5.37 -9.27
CA GLY A 47 -33.74 -4.83 -8.62
C GLY A 47 -34.27 -3.50 -9.19
N GLU A 48 -33.65 -2.97 -10.25
CA GLU A 48 -34.05 -1.73 -10.91
C GLU A 48 -35.43 -1.85 -11.56
N HIS A 49 -35.74 -2.99 -12.17
CA HIS A 49 -37.07 -3.25 -12.74
C HIS A 49 -38.16 -3.23 -11.65
N HIS A 50 -37.89 -3.81 -10.48
CA HIS A 50 -38.81 -3.78 -9.33
C HIS A 50 -39.01 -2.36 -8.78
N ARG A 51 -37.98 -1.50 -8.83
CA ARG A 51 -38.10 -0.09 -8.45
C ARG A 51 -38.91 0.70 -9.49
N LYS A 52 -38.74 0.44 -10.79
CA LYS A 52 -39.52 1.07 -11.86
C LYS A 52 -41.00 0.69 -11.76
N ILE A 53 -41.31 -0.60 -11.55
CA ILE A 53 -42.68 -1.07 -11.30
C ILE A 53 -43.25 -0.34 -10.09
N ARG A 54 -42.58 -0.37 -8.92
CA ARG A 54 -43.09 0.33 -7.72
C ARG A 54 -43.33 1.83 -7.94
N ARG A 55 -42.48 2.52 -8.71
CA ARG A 55 -42.70 3.93 -9.06
C ARG A 55 -43.90 4.12 -9.97
N ALA A 56 -44.08 3.28 -10.99
CA ALA A 56 -45.24 3.33 -11.90
C ALA A 56 -46.56 3.12 -11.14
N TRP A 57 -46.59 2.21 -10.18
CA TRP A 57 -47.73 1.98 -9.29
C TRP A 57 -48.01 3.15 -8.34
N ALA A 58 -46.97 3.86 -7.91
CA ALA A 58 -47.14 5.07 -7.10
C ALA A 58 -47.72 6.25 -7.92
N SER A 59 -47.55 6.24 -9.23
CA SER A 59 -48.00 7.30 -10.15
C SER A 59 -49.35 7.02 -10.84
N VAL A 60 -50.20 6.13 -10.30
CA VAL A 60 -51.51 5.84 -10.89
C VAL A 60 -52.41 7.08 -10.83
N VAL A 61 -52.62 7.70 -11.99
CA VAL A 61 -53.53 8.84 -12.15
C VAL A 61 -54.97 8.33 -12.14
N ARG A 62 -55.64 8.48 -10.99
CA ARG A 62 -57.07 8.21 -10.86
C ARG A 62 -57.85 9.45 -11.30
N GLN A 63 -58.36 9.48 -12.53
CA GLN A 63 -59.36 10.48 -12.92
C GLN A 63 -60.66 10.22 -12.14
N GLY A 64 -60.81 10.91 -11.00
CA GLY A 64 -61.85 10.65 -10.01
C GLY A 64 -62.78 11.81 -9.69
N ALA A 65 -62.76 12.92 -10.45
CA ALA A 65 -63.50 14.13 -10.06
C ALA A 65 -64.79 14.43 -10.87
N THR A 66 -65.09 13.72 -11.96
CA THR A 66 -66.25 14.06 -12.82
C THR A 66 -67.39 13.03 -12.85
N TRP A 67 -67.31 11.93 -12.09
CA TRP A 67 -68.31 10.83 -12.19
C TRP A 67 -69.18 10.62 -10.95
N ARG A 68 -69.44 11.67 -10.15
CA ARG A 68 -70.45 11.61 -9.09
C ARG A 68 -71.82 12.03 -9.61
N THR A 69 -72.49 11.13 -10.32
CA THR A 69 -73.96 10.91 -10.33
C THR A 69 -74.33 9.98 -11.48
N ARG A 70 -74.25 8.66 -11.26
CA ARG A 70 -75.01 7.71 -12.09
C ARG A 70 -75.67 6.68 -11.19
N SER A 71 -76.97 6.88 -11.00
CA SER A 71 -77.90 5.85 -10.55
C SER A 71 -77.73 4.57 -11.38
N CYS A 72 -77.89 3.42 -10.73
CA CYS A 72 -77.90 2.08 -11.30
C CYS A 72 -79.09 1.88 -12.28
N GLY A 73 -79.05 2.57 -13.41
CA GLY A 73 -79.86 2.25 -14.58
C GLY A 73 -79.10 1.22 -15.41
N THR A 74 -79.47 -0.04 -15.28
CA THR A 74 -79.02 -1.14 -16.14
C THR A 74 -79.23 -0.78 -17.62
N SER A 75 -78.18 -0.95 -18.45
CA SER A 75 -78.23 -0.74 -19.90
C SER A 75 -79.40 -1.54 -20.52
N PRO A 76 -80.12 -0.98 -21.52
CA PRO A 76 -81.18 -1.66 -22.25
C PRO A 76 -80.73 -3.03 -22.81
N GLU A 77 -79.46 -3.17 -23.17
CA GLU A 77 -78.88 -4.40 -23.70
C GLU A 77 -78.80 -5.51 -22.64
N TYR A 78 -78.60 -5.13 -21.36
CA TYR A 78 -78.59 -6.09 -20.25
C TYR A 78 -80.00 -6.53 -19.85
N ARG A 79 -81.01 -5.64 -19.96
CA ARG A 79 -82.42 -6.01 -19.79
C ARG A 79 -82.87 -7.00 -20.86
N ALA A 80 -82.52 -6.75 -22.12
CA ALA A 80 -82.84 -7.66 -23.22
C ALA A 80 -82.18 -9.04 -23.03
N TRP A 81 -80.93 -9.08 -22.55
CA TRP A 81 -80.24 -10.34 -22.22
C TRP A 81 -80.88 -11.09 -21.04
N LEU A 82 -81.33 -10.38 -19.99
CA LEU A 82 -82.03 -10.98 -18.84
C LEU A 82 -83.42 -11.49 -19.22
N GLU A 83 -84.19 -10.76 -20.03
CA GLU A 83 -85.51 -11.18 -20.50
C GLU A 83 -85.42 -12.42 -21.40
N GLN A 84 -84.43 -12.48 -22.31
CA GLN A 84 -84.14 -13.70 -23.09
C GLN A 84 -83.78 -14.89 -22.20
N ARG A 85 -83.02 -14.67 -21.12
CA ARG A 85 -82.66 -15.74 -20.19
C ARG A 85 -83.82 -16.21 -19.31
N VAL A 86 -84.70 -15.31 -18.88
CA VAL A 86 -85.89 -15.66 -18.09
C VAL A 86 -86.90 -16.45 -18.95
N HIS A 87 -87.01 -16.16 -20.25
CA HIS A 87 -87.76 -16.99 -21.19
C HIS A 87 -87.12 -18.37 -21.43
N LEU A 88 -85.79 -18.47 -21.43
CA LEU A 88 -85.05 -19.75 -21.60
C LEU A 88 -85.11 -20.67 -20.36
N VAL A 89 -85.36 -20.13 -19.16
CA VAL A 89 -85.27 -20.87 -17.88
C VAL A 89 -86.65 -21.14 -17.24
N GLY A 90 -87.73 -20.65 -17.83
CA GLY A 90 -89.10 -21.15 -17.56
C GLY A 90 -89.57 -21.01 -16.11
N LEU A 91 -89.46 -19.82 -15.51
CA LEU A 91 -90.00 -19.57 -14.15
C LEU A 91 -91.38 -18.87 -14.22
N PRO A 92 -92.44 -19.46 -13.64
CA PRO A 92 -93.79 -18.89 -13.67
C PRO A 92 -93.97 -17.82 -12.59
N TRP A 93 -94.31 -16.60 -13.00
CA TRP A 93 -94.70 -15.51 -12.10
C TRP A 93 -96.23 -15.47 -11.99
N GLY A 94 -96.78 -16.12 -10.96
CA GLY A 94 -98.23 -16.22 -10.73
C GLY A 94 -98.80 -15.04 -9.94
N SER A 95 -99.77 -14.35 -10.52
CA SER A 95 -100.65 -13.35 -9.90
C SER A 95 -101.85 -14.03 -9.23
N ILE A 96 -102.06 -13.77 -7.93
CA ILE A 96 -103.21 -14.28 -7.17
C ILE A 96 -104.31 -13.21 -7.15
N GLN A 97 -105.42 -13.49 -7.83
CA GLN A 97 -106.72 -12.82 -7.64
C GLN A 97 -107.42 -13.43 -6.42
N HIS A 98 -107.94 -12.59 -5.52
CA HIS A 98 -108.96 -13.02 -4.55
C HIS A 98 -110.24 -12.25 -4.81
N GLN A 99 -111.28 -13.01 -5.15
CA GLN A 99 -112.62 -12.59 -5.47
C GLN A 99 -113.50 -12.56 -4.22
N ASP A 100 -114.45 -11.64 -4.32
CA ASP A 100 -115.45 -11.11 -3.39
C ASP A 100 -116.65 -12.05 -3.13
N GLN A 101 -117.50 -11.64 -2.17
CA GLN A 101 -118.91 -12.03 -1.91
C GLN A 101 -119.14 -13.29 -1.05
N GLY A 102 -120.08 -13.31 -0.09
CA GLY A 102 -121.06 -12.32 0.35
C GLY A 102 -122.12 -12.94 1.27
N THR A 103 -123.17 -12.16 1.53
CA THR A 103 -124.58 -12.62 1.51
C THR A 103 -125.33 -12.89 2.84
N ARG A 104 -126.21 -11.91 3.15
CA ARG A 104 -127.63 -11.96 3.60
C ARG A 104 -128.00 -12.55 4.99
N VAL A 105 -128.61 -11.75 5.87
CA VAL A 105 -130.06 -11.37 5.98
C VAL A 105 -130.96 -12.56 6.34
N TYR A 106 -131.52 -12.54 7.56
CA TYR A 106 -132.90 -12.96 7.83
C TYR A 106 -133.46 -12.23 9.06
N GLU A 107 -134.67 -11.73 8.92
CA GLU A 107 -135.46 -10.97 9.89
C GLU A 107 -136.49 -11.89 10.58
N ILE A 108 -136.67 -11.64 11.88
CA ILE A 108 -137.91 -11.72 12.67
C ILE A 108 -138.46 -13.11 13.04
N GLN A 109 -138.28 -13.47 14.34
CA GLN A 109 -139.28 -14.19 15.12
C GLN A 109 -139.24 -13.78 16.62
N GLU A 110 -140.18 -12.91 17.00
CA GLU A 110 -140.99 -12.91 18.23
C GLU A 110 -140.30 -12.78 19.61
N THR A 111 -139.91 -11.54 19.94
CA THR A 111 -140.39 -10.69 21.06
C THR A 111 -140.67 -11.21 22.49
N LEU A 112 -140.44 -12.48 22.84
CA LEU A 112 -140.52 -12.98 24.23
C LEU A 112 -139.18 -13.48 24.80
N LYS A 113 -138.10 -13.41 24.01
CA LYS A 113 -136.70 -13.64 24.45
C LYS A 113 -135.92 -12.35 24.71
N ILE A 114 -136.53 -11.17 24.47
CA ILE A 114 -135.85 -9.87 24.57
C ILE A 114 -135.45 -9.57 26.02
N GLU A 115 -136.25 -9.95 27.02
CA GLU A 115 -135.97 -9.64 28.43
C GLU A 115 -134.81 -10.50 29.02
N ALA A 116 -134.74 -11.79 28.65
CA ALA A 116 -133.61 -12.66 29.00
C ALA A 116 -132.33 -12.28 28.23
N LEU A 117 -132.47 -11.88 26.97
CA LEU A 117 -131.37 -11.36 26.17
C LEU A 117 -130.88 -10.00 26.70
N GLU A 118 -131.77 -9.13 27.17
CA GLU A 118 -131.43 -7.86 27.84
C GLU A 118 -130.68 -8.08 29.15
N GLY A 119 -131.07 -9.08 29.95
CA GLY A 119 -130.30 -9.49 31.13
C GLY A 119 -128.89 -9.98 30.78
N THR A 120 -128.76 -10.83 29.75
CA THR A 120 -127.43 -11.25 29.26
C THR A 120 -126.67 -10.12 28.58
N LEU A 121 -127.35 -9.16 27.97
CA LEU A 121 -126.75 -7.99 27.32
C LEU A 121 -126.21 -7.03 28.38
N GLU A 122 -126.94 -6.79 29.47
CA GLU A 122 -126.46 -6.00 30.59
C GLU A 122 -125.32 -6.71 31.33
N GLN A 123 -125.41 -8.03 31.53
CA GLN A 123 -124.28 -8.81 32.05
C GLN A 123 -123.05 -8.70 31.13
N MET A 124 -123.21 -8.92 29.82
CA MET A 124 -122.11 -8.73 28.86
C MET A 124 -121.62 -7.30 28.81
N LYS A 125 -122.45 -6.27 29.04
CA LYS A 125 -122.00 -4.87 29.15
C LYS A 125 -121.18 -4.66 30.41
N THR A 126 -121.55 -5.25 31.55
CA THR A 126 -120.76 -5.17 32.79
C THR A 126 -119.45 -5.94 32.68
N GLU A 127 -119.45 -7.14 32.09
CA GLU A 127 -118.25 -7.94 31.83
C GLU A 127 -117.35 -7.24 30.79
N ARG A 128 -117.92 -6.68 29.73
CA ARG A 128 -117.20 -5.85 28.75
C ARG A 128 -116.61 -4.62 29.43
N GLY A 129 -117.32 -3.99 30.36
CA GLY A 129 -116.83 -2.86 31.15
C GLY A 129 -115.70 -3.25 32.11
N MET A 130 -115.77 -4.44 32.71
CA MET A 130 -114.73 -5.00 33.57
C MET A 130 -113.49 -5.40 32.76
N LEU A 131 -113.67 -6.11 31.65
CA LEU A 131 -112.60 -6.51 30.73
C LEU A 131 -111.94 -5.30 30.09
N LYS A 132 -112.72 -4.27 29.72
CA LYS A 132 -112.16 -3.00 29.25
C LYS A 132 -111.27 -2.37 30.30
N ARG A 133 -111.72 -2.27 31.56
CA ARG A 133 -110.89 -1.76 32.66
C ARG A 133 -109.64 -2.60 32.91
N LYS A 134 -109.75 -3.93 32.88
CA LYS A 134 -108.59 -4.83 33.01
C LYS A 134 -107.61 -4.70 31.85
N LEU A 135 -108.10 -4.53 30.62
CA LEU A 135 -107.28 -4.30 29.44
C LEU A 135 -106.55 -2.95 29.53
N GLU A 136 -107.23 -1.92 30.01
CA GLU A 136 -106.67 -0.58 30.22
C GLU A 136 -105.57 -0.61 31.29
N ILE A 137 -105.80 -1.30 32.41
CA ILE A 137 -104.80 -1.53 33.46
C ILE A 137 -103.59 -2.31 32.91
N ALA A 138 -103.82 -3.41 32.18
CA ALA A 138 -102.74 -4.21 31.60
C ALA A 138 -101.94 -3.43 30.54
N LEU A 139 -102.60 -2.55 29.78
CA LEU A 139 -101.93 -1.63 28.84
C LEU A 139 -101.09 -0.58 29.57
N GLU A 140 -101.60 -0.01 30.66
CA GLU A 140 -100.88 0.96 31.49
C GLU A 140 -99.64 0.30 32.14
N GLU A 141 -99.78 -0.91 32.69
CA GLU A 141 -98.68 -1.70 33.26
C GLU A 141 -97.63 -2.06 32.20
N ALA A 142 -98.05 -2.52 31.02
CA ALA A 142 -97.13 -2.81 29.91
C ALA A 142 -96.42 -1.55 29.40
N CYS A 143 -97.10 -0.40 29.39
CA CYS A 143 -96.48 0.89 29.08
C CYS A 143 -95.47 1.32 30.16
N GLN A 144 -95.79 1.16 31.44
CA GLN A 144 -94.88 1.46 32.55
C GLN A 144 -93.66 0.51 32.56
N GLU A 145 -93.83 -0.78 32.30
CA GLU A 145 -92.74 -1.75 32.21
C GLU A 145 -91.81 -1.42 31.03
N ARG A 146 -92.37 -1.06 29.87
CA ARG A 146 -91.59 -0.58 28.72
C ARG A 146 -90.81 0.68 29.06
N GLN A 147 -91.44 1.63 29.75
CA GLN A 147 -90.78 2.88 30.14
C GLN A 147 -89.62 2.64 31.14
N LEU A 148 -89.84 1.79 32.14
CA LEU A 148 -88.79 1.41 33.10
C LEU A 148 -87.66 0.62 32.42
N SER A 149 -87.99 -0.29 31.50
CA SER A 149 -87.01 -1.03 30.69
C SER A 149 -86.18 -0.09 29.81
N ASP A 150 -86.81 0.90 29.19
CA ASP A 150 -86.14 1.93 28.39
C ASP A 150 -85.24 2.82 29.24
N GLU A 151 -85.66 3.22 30.44
CA GLU A 151 -84.81 3.97 31.38
C GLU A 151 -83.62 3.14 31.86
N PHE A 152 -83.83 1.85 32.17
CA PHE A 152 -82.75 0.95 32.57
C PHE A 152 -81.76 0.73 31.42
N SER A 153 -82.27 0.57 30.20
CA SER A 153 -81.51 0.52 28.94
C SER A 153 -80.69 1.80 28.72
N LYS A 154 -81.32 2.98 28.87
CA LYS A 154 -80.68 4.29 28.76
C LYS A 154 -79.58 4.48 29.79
N LYS A 155 -79.77 4.01 31.03
CA LYS A 155 -78.74 4.03 32.09
C LYS A 155 -77.64 2.98 31.88
N ALA A 156 -77.95 1.84 31.27
CA ALA A 156 -76.97 0.78 30.99
C ALA A 156 -76.04 1.09 29.81
N ARG A 157 -76.53 1.83 28.79
CA ARG A 157 -75.74 2.24 27.61
C ARG A 157 -74.45 3.00 27.96
N PRO A 158 -74.44 4.10 28.74
CA PRO A 158 -73.22 4.84 29.05
C PRO A 158 -72.24 4.02 29.91
N LYS A 159 -72.74 3.07 30.73
CA LYS A 159 -71.87 2.14 31.48
C LYS A 159 -71.18 1.13 30.56
N LYS A 160 -71.88 0.59 29.56
CA LYS A 160 -71.28 -0.28 28.55
C LYS A 160 -70.29 0.50 27.68
N GLU A 161 -70.61 1.72 27.30
CA GLU A 161 -69.74 2.55 26.47
C GLU A 161 -68.47 3.00 27.21
N SER A 162 -68.59 3.42 28.48
CA SER A 162 -67.42 3.72 29.32
C SER A 162 -66.53 2.50 29.53
N ARG A 163 -67.10 1.30 29.76
CA ARG A 163 -66.33 0.05 29.80
C ARG A 163 -65.58 -0.24 28.51
N LEU A 164 -66.22 -0.02 27.35
CA LEU A 164 -65.56 -0.18 26.05
C LEU A 164 -64.45 0.85 25.84
N LYS A 165 -64.67 2.12 26.23
CA LYS A 165 -63.65 3.17 26.18
C LYS A 165 -62.44 2.81 27.05
N ILE A 166 -62.67 2.42 28.30
CA ILE A 166 -61.63 1.94 29.22
C ILE A 166 -60.89 0.74 28.61
N GLY A 167 -61.61 -0.25 28.07
CA GLY A 167 -61.01 -1.41 27.44
C GLY A 167 -60.14 -1.06 26.23
N ARG A 168 -60.52 -0.05 25.41
CA ARG A 168 -59.68 0.45 24.31
C ARG A 168 -58.44 1.18 24.82
N CYS A 169 -58.57 2.00 25.86
CA CYS A 169 -57.43 2.69 26.48
C CYS A 169 -56.41 1.70 27.07
N LEU A 170 -56.88 0.66 27.77
CA LEU A 170 -56.01 -0.39 28.30
C LEU A 170 -55.28 -1.14 27.18
N LYS A 171 -55.98 -1.52 26.11
CA LYS A 171 -55.33 -2.16 24.94
C LYS A 171 -54.27 -1.27 24.29
N ALA A 172 -54.52 0.03 24.18
CA ALA A 172 -53.56 0.98 23.64
C ALA A 172 -52.32 1.10 24.55
N ALA A 173 -52.52 1.16 25.87
CA ALA A 173 -51.44 1.19 26.85
C ALA A 173 -50.59 -0.09 26.82
N ASP A 174 -51.23 -1.27 26.74
CA ASP A 174 -50.52 -2.55 26.61
C ASP A 174 -49.70 -2.60 25.31
N GLN A 175 -50.26 -2.13 24.20
CA GLN A 175 -49.55 -2.07 22.92
C GLN A 175 -48.34 -1.13 23.00
N GLU A 176 -48.47 0.04 23.62
CA GLU A 176 -47.35 0.97 23.83
C GLU A 176 -46.25 0.36 24.71
N ILE A 177 -46.62 -0.32 25.80
CA ILE A 177 -45.65 -0.99 26.68
C ILE A 177 -44.90 -2.09 25.92
N CYS A 178 -45.59 -2.88 25.10
CA CYS A 178 -44.97 -3.89 24.25
C CYS A 178 -44.02 -3.28 23.22
N SER A 179 -44.41 -2.20 22.54
CA SER A 179 -43.53 -1.47 21.61
C SER A 179 -42.28 -0.94 22.31
N ARG A 180 -42.42 -0.31 23.48
CA ARG A 180 -41.28 0.20 24.26
C ARG A 180 -40.37 -0.91 24.79
N ARG A 181 -40.90 -2.11 25.06
CA ARG A 181 -40.07 -3.29 25.39
C ARG A 181 -39.25 -3.71 24.18
N ALA A 182 -39.89 -3.87 23.03
CA ALA A 182 -39.20 -4.25 21.79
C ALA A 182 -38.11 -3.23 21.38
N GLU A 183 -38.37 -1.93 21.54
CA GLU A 183 -37.37 -0.88 21.31
C GLU A 183 -36.19 -0.98 22.27
N ARG A 184 -36.43 -1.20 23.57
CA ARG A 184 -35.35 -1.40 24.56
C ARG A 184 -34.52 -2.64 24.27
N ASP A 185 -35.17 -3.74 23.91
CA ASP A 185 -34.48 -4.99 23.55
C ASP A 185 -33.63 -4.78 22.30
N GLN A 186 -34.14 -4.07 21.29
CA GLN A 186 -33.37 -3.72 20.10
C GLN A 186 -32.17 -2.83 20.43
N MET A 187 -32.33 -1.86 21.33
CA MET A 187 -31.24 -0.99 21.77
C MET A 187 -30.19 -1.76 22.59
N ALA A 188 -30.59 -2.73 23.40
CA ALA A 188 -29.68 -3.61 24.13
C ALA A 188 -28.82 -4.43 23.17
N VAL A 189 -29.42 -5.05 22.15
CA VAL A 189 -28.69 -5.81 21.12
C VAL A 189 -27.70 -4.93 20.36
N LYS A 190 -28.11 -3.73 19.93
CA LYS A 190 -27.21 -2.80 19.23
C LYS A 190 -26.06 -2.33 20.13
N ARG A 191 -26.32 -2.14 21.42
CA ARG A 191 -25.28 -1.77 22.39
C ARG A 191 -24.26 -2.89 22.57
N GLU A 192 -24.72 -4.13 22.72
CA GLU A 192 -23.85 -5.29 22.85
C GLU A 192 -22.96 -5.47 21.61
N GLN A 193 -23.54 -5.33 20.40
CA GLN A 193 -22.78 -5.34 19.14
C GLN A 193 -21.75 -4.21 19.06
N LEU A 194 -22.09 -3.01 19.55
CA LEU A 194 -21.14 -1.90 19.61
C LEU A 194 -20.01 -2.18 20.62
N GLU A 195 -20.33 -2.75 21.77
CA GLU A 195 -19.33 -3.12 22.79
C GLU A 195 -18.37 -4.21 22.26
N GLU A 196 -18.89 -5.22 21.55
CA GLU A 196 -18.07 -6.25 20.89
C GLU A 196 -17.17 -5.66 19.81
N THR A 197 -17.70 -4.82 18.93
CA THR A 197 -16.87 -4.16 17.88
C THR A 197 -15.81 -3.24 18.48
N MET A 198 -16.12 -2.51 19.56
CA MET A 198 -15.10 -1.74 20.29
C MET A 198 -14.03 -2.63 20.92
N ALA A 199 -14.40 -3.77 21.49
CA ALA A 199 -13.44 -4.71 22.06
C ALA A 199 -12.49 -5.28 20.99
N THR A 200 -13.02 -5.66 19.83
CA THR A 200 -12.19 -6.15 18.71
C THR A 200 -11.26 -5.06 18.15
N LEU A 201 -11.72 -3.81 18.07
CA LEU A 201 -10.89 -2.69 17.64
C LEU A 201 -9.75 -2.40 18.63
N ARG A 202 -10.04 -2.41 19.94
CA ARG A 202 -9.01 -2.24 20.99
C ARG A 202 -7.97 -3.35 20.97
N SER A 203 -8.39 -4.60 20.76
CA SER A 203 -7.44 -5.72 20.64
C SER A 203 -6.47 -5.50 19.47
N ARG A 204 -6.98 -5.06 18.31
CA ARG A 204 -6.15 -4.75 17.13
C ARG A 204 -5.27 -3.52 17.32
N GLU A 205 -5.70 -2.57 18.13
CA GLU A 205 -4.88 -1.40 18.49
C GLU A 205 -3.67 -1.82 19.32
N VAL A 206 -3.88 -2.66 20.34
CA VAL A 206 -2.78 -3.22 21.16
C VAL A 206 -1.81 -4.04 20.30
N GLU A 207 -2.30 -4.90 19.40
CA GLU A 207 -1.44 -5.65 18.47
C GLU A 207 -0.56 -4.73 17.62
N ARG A 208 -1.12 -3.63 17.09
CA ARG A 208 -0.35 -2.63 16.32
C ARG A 208 0.64 -1.86 17.18
N GLU A 209 0.29 -1.53 18.42
CA GLU A 209 1.21 -0.88 19.36
C GLU A 209 2.42 -1.78 19.66
N ASP A 210 2.19 -3.08 19.81
CA ASP A 210 3.26 -4.07 20.00
C ASP A 210 4.12 -4.23 18.74
N GLU A 211 3.52 -4.25 17.55
CA GLU A 211 4.26 -4.21 16.28
C GLU A 211 5.13 -2.95 16.16
N VAL A 212 4.58 -1.77 16.49
CA VAL A 212 5.30 -0.51 16.47
C VAL A 212 6.44 -0.51 17.50
N ARG A 213 6.23 -1.09 18.69
CA ARG A 213 7.28 -1.25 19.71
C ARG A 213 8.41 -2.13 19.18
N GLY A 214 8.09 -3.28 18.60
CA GLY A 214 9.09 -4.18 18.00
C GLY A 214 9.85 -3.53 16.84
N LEU A 215 9.18 -2.72 16.01
CA LEU A 215 9.85 -1.95 14.96
C LEU A 215 10.80 -0.89 15.53
N ARG A 216 10.43 -0.20 16.61
CA ARG A 216 11.30 0.79 17.27
C ARG A 216 12.56 0.14 17.84
N GLU A 217 12.43 -1.02 18.48
CA GLU A 217 13.57 -1.79 18.98
C GLU A 217 14.52 -2.21 17.86
N ARG A 218 13.98 -2.69 16.73
CA ARG A 218 14.78 -3.03 15.54
C ARG A 218 15.50 -1.82 14.94
N VAL A 219 14.86 -0.65 14.91
CA VAL A 219 15.49 0.60 14.45
C VAL A 219 16.66 0.97 15.35
N LEU A 220 16.50 0.89 16.68
CA LEU A 220 17.58 1.16 17.63
C LEU A 220 18.78 0.20 17.42
N LEU A 221 18.52 -1.10 17.26
CA LEU A 221 19.59 -2.08 16.97
C LEU A 221 20.34 -1.75 15.68
N LEU A 222 19.63 -1.42 14.61
CA LEU A 222 20.25 -1.03 13.34
C LEU A 222 21.06 0.27 13.45
N GLU A 223 20.61 1.24 14.26
CA GLU A 223 21.38 2.45 14.53
C GLU A 223 22.68 2.17 15.28
N GLU A 224 22.67 1.23 16.22
CA GLU A 224 23.88 0.78 16.94
C GLU A 224 24.85 0.05 16.01
N GLU A 225 24.36 -0.89 15.19
CA GLU A 225 25.17 -1.58 14.17
C GLU A 225 25.79 -0.59 13.18
N LEU A 226 25.02 0.41 12.75
CA LEU A 226 25.51 1.44 11.83
C LEU A 226 26.59 2.31 12.48
N LYS A 227 26.46 2.65 13.77
CA LYS A 227 27.52 3.35 14.53
C LYS A 227 28.77 2.47 14.64
N ALA A 228 28.62 1.19 14.95
CA ALA A 228 29.75 0.25 15.04
C ALA A 228 30.48 0.10 13.69
N ALA A 229 29.73 -0.04 12.59
CA ALA A 229 30.28 -0.12 11.24
C ALA A 229 31.03 1.17 10.84
N ARG A 230 30.52 2.34 11.22
CA ARG A 230 31.22 3.63 11.01
C ARG A 230 32.56 3.68 11.76
N LEU A 231 32.56 3.32 13.04
CA LEU A 231 33.79 3.27 13.85
C LEU A 231 34.81 2.27 13.27
N SER A 232 34.35 1.09 12.85
CA SER A 232 35.22 0.10 12.18
C SER A 232 35.81 0.64 10.89
N LYS A 233 35.03 1.36 10.07
CA LYS A 233 35.50 1.97 8.83
C LYS A 233 36.56 3.06 9.11
N GLU A 234 36.31 3.92 10.09
CA GLU A 234 37.27 4.95 10.51
C GLU A 234 38.58 4.34 11.01
N HIS A 235 38.50 3.26 11.81
CA HIS A 235 39.67 2.52 12.26
C HIS A 235 40.52 2.00 11.08
N LEU A 236 39.89 1.35 10.09
CA LEU A 236 40.59 0.87 8.90
C LEU A 236 41.19 2.02 8.06
N GLN A 237 40.51 3.16 7.98
CA GLN A 237 41.05 4.34 7.30
C GLN A 237 42.28 4.90 8.02
N ASN A 238 42.23 4.97 9.35
CA ASN A 238 43.36 5.41 10.17
C ASN A 238 44.54 4.44 10.06
N GLN A 239 44.28 3.13 10.05
CA GLN A 239 45.30 2.12 9.80
C GLN A 239 45.94 2.29 8.42
N ARG A 240 45.15 2.51 7.36
CA ARG A 240 45.66 2.79 6.01
C ARG A 240 46.54 4.03 5.97
N ARG A 241 46.13 5.12 6.64
CA ARG A 241 46.91 6.36 6.74
C ARG A 241 48.24 6.14 7.46
N SER A 242 48.22 5.39 8.57
CA SER A 242 49.43 5.04 9.31
C SER A 242 50.39 4.20 8.46
N ASN A 243 49.89 3.19 7.75
CA ASN A 243 50.70 2.37 6.84
C ASN A 243 51.31 3.20 5.69
N LEU A 244 50.54 4.12 5.11
CA LEU A 244 51.04 5.02 4.06
C LEU A 244 52.16 5.94 4.59
N LEU A 245 52.01 6.49 5.80
CA LEU A 245 53.05 7.29 6.44
C LEU A 245 54.35 6.49 6.60
N ALA A 246 54.25 5.26 7.12
CA ALA A 246 55.40 4.37 7.30
C ALA A 246 56.12 4.05 5.97
N LEU A 247 55.36 3.88 4.88
CA LEU A 247 55.93 3.68 3.54
C LEU A 247 56.66 4.92 3.02
N VAL A 248 56.13 6.12 3.26
CA VAL A 248 56.78 7.39 2.88
C VAL A 248 58.08 7.57 3.65
N GLU A 249 58.09 7.29 4.95
CA GLU A 249 59.31 7.33 5.76
C GLU A 249 60.36 6.31 5.29
N ALA A 250 59.94 5.08 4.98
CA ALA A 250 60.82 4.06 4.46
C ALA A 250 61.44 4.48 3.12
N ARG A 251 60.64 5.06 2.21
CA ARG A 251 61.14 5.60 0.94
C ARG A 251 62.14 6.73 1.16
N GLY A 252 61.86 7.67 2.07
CA GLY A 252 62.79 8.75 2.37
C GLY A 252 64.14 8.23 2.88
N LYS A 253 64.15 7.15 3.69
CA LYS A 253 65.39 6.48 4.12
C LYS A 253 66.13 5.82 2.96
N THR A 254 65.43 5.22 2.02
CA THR A 254 66.03 4.64 0.80
C THR A 254 66.65 5.73 -0.07
N ASP A 255 65.93 6.82 -0.32
CA ASP A 255 66.41 7.95 -1.14
C ASP A 255 67.66 8.61 -0.51
N GLU A 256 67.70 8.71 0.83
CA GLU A 256 68.87 9.17 1.59
C GLU A 256 70.06 8.21 1.44
N ALA A 257 69.84 6.90 1.57
CA ALA A 257 70.89 5.90 1.40
C ALA A 257 71.42 5.87 -0.05
N GLU A 258 70.56 6.03 -1.05
CA GLU A 258 70.95 6.17 -2.46
C GLU A 258 71.83 7.41 -2.67
N SER A 259 71.47 8.54 -2.04
CA SER A 259 72.27 9.77 -2.10
C SER A 259 73.66 9.57 -1.48
N GLN A 260 73.75 8.90 -0.33
CA GLN A 260 75.02 8.56 0.32
C GLN A 260 75.88 7.61 -0.53
N LEU A 261 75.25 6.61 -1.19
CA LEU A 261 75.95 5.70 -2.10
C LEU A 261 76.50 6.44 -3.32
N GLU A 262 75.77 7.40 -3.87
CA GLU A 262 76.22 8.19 -5.01
C GLU A 262 77.37 9.13 -4.62
N GLU A 263 77.32 9.74 -3.43
CA GLU A 263 78.46 10.52 -2.88
C GLU A 263 79.70 9.64 -2.73
N LEU A 264 79.57 8.45 -2.14
CA LEU A 264 80.67 7.49 -2.00
C LEU A 264 81.23 7.09 -3.37
N ARG A 265 80.38 6.85 -4.37
CA ARG A 265 80.80 6.55 -5.75
C ARG A 265 81.64 7.70 -6.33
N TRP A 266 81.22 8.95 -6.15
CA TRP A 266 82.00 10.11 -6.58
C TRP A 266 83.36 10.21 -5.88
N THR A 267 83.42 9.97 -4.57
CA THR A 267 84.69 9.98 -3.83
C THR A 267 85.63 8.87 -4.31
N LEU A 268 85.11 7.67 -4.57
CA LEU A 268 85.87 6.54 -5.08
C LEU A 268 86.46 6.84 -6.47
N GLU A 269 85.68 7.41 -7.37
CA GLU A 269 86.18 7.79 -8.71
C GLU A 269 87.21 8.93 -8.64
N GLY A 270 87.10 9.81 -7.65
CA GLY A 270 88.12 10.81 -7.33
C GLY A 270 89.44 10.17 -6.85
N TRP A 271 89.36 9.19 -5.95
CA TRP A 271 90.52 8.41 -5.50
C TRP A 271 91.18 7.63 -6.62
N LYS A 272 90.39 6.96 -7.46
CA LYS A 272 90.87 6.20 -8.61
C LYS A 272 91.68 7.09 -9.57
N ARG A 273 91.20 8.29 -9.88
CA ARG A 273 91.94 9.28 -10.68
C ARG A 273 93.27 9.67 -10.04
N ARG A 274 93.29 10.00 -8.75
CA ARG A 274 94.56 10.30 -8.05
C ARG A 274 95.56 9.16 -8.07
N CYS A 275 95.10 7.92 -7.89
CA CYS A 275 95.98 6.76 -7.99
C CYS A 275 96.55 6.60 -9.41
N GLN A 276 95.76 6.86 -10.44
CA GLN A 276 96.22 6.86 -11.82
C GLN A 276 97.28 7.95 -12.06
N ASP A 277 97.03 9.17 -11.59
CA ASP A 277 97.99 10.28 -11.70
C ASP A 277 99.34 9.93 -11.06
N ILE A 278 99.33 9.26 -9.90
CA ILE A 278 100.55 8.80 -9.23
C ILE A 278 101.29 7.74 -10.06
N VAL A 279 100.57 6.79 -10.66
CA VAL A 279 101.16 5.76 -11.53
C VAL A 279 101.78 6.39 -12.77
N ASP A 280 101.07 7.32 -13.41
CA ASP A 280 101.54 8.02 -14.60
C ASP A 280 102.79 8.87 -14.29
N GLU A 281 102.79 9.59 -13.16
CA GLU A 281 103.94 10.35 -12.67
C GLU A 281 105.15 9.44 -12.39
N ALA A 282 104.93 8.30 -11.72
CA ALA A 282 105.99 7.33 -11.46
C ALA A 282 106.55 6.74 -12.78
N GLU A 283 105.71 6.48 -13.77
CA GLU A 283 106.14 6.03 -15.09
C GLU A 283 107.00 7.08 -15.81
N ILE A 284 106.61 8.36 -15.74
CA ILE A 284 107.40 9.48 -16.27
C ILE A 284 108.77 9.54 -15.59
N GLN A 285 108.81 9.44 -14.25
CA GLN A 285 110.07 9.46 -13.49
C GLN A 285 110.98 8.27 -13.84
N VAL A 286 110.42 7.07 -14.00
CA VAL A 286 111.18 5.89 -14.44
C VAL A 286 111.77 6.10 -15.83
N ARG A 287 110.98 6.60 -16.80
CA ARG A 287 111.45 6.89 -18.15
C ARG A 287 112.57 7.94 -18.16
N ALA A 288 112.43 9.01 -17.35
CA ALA A 288 113.46 10.02 -17.19
C ALA A 288 114.76 9.42 -16.60
N ALA A 289 114.66 8.64 -15.53
CA ALA A 289 115.80 7.96 -14.91
C ALA A 289 116.48 6.96 -15.88
N MET A 290 115.71 6.27 -16.72
CA MET A 290 116.24 5.39 -17.76
C MET A 290 117.00 6.19 -18.83
N ALA A 291 116.47 7.33 -19.27
CA ALA A 291 117.15 8.21 -20.23
C ALA A 291 118.46 8.77 -19.65
N ASP A 292 118.45 9.23 -18.40
CA ASP A 292 119.64 9.68 -17.68
C ASP A 292 120.68 8.57 -17.53
N THR A 293 120.24 7.37 -17.13
CA THR A 293 121.11 6.19 -17.04
C THR A 293 121.76 5.88 -18.39
N GLN A 294 120.99 5.98 -19.49
CA GLN A 294 121.51 5.74 -20.82
C GLN A 294 122.50 6.82 -21.26
N PHE A 295 122.22 8.10 -20.95
CA PHE A 295 123.12 9.21 -21.19
C PHE A 295 124.46 9.02 -20.46
N TRP A 296 124.42 8.69 -19.17
CA TRP A 296 125.64 8.44 -18.38
C TRP A 296 126.41 7.21 -18.86
N LYS A 297 125.73 6.13 -19.25
CA LYS A 297 126.35 4.96 -19.88
C LYS A 297 127.13 5.35 -21.14
N ASP A 298 126.52 6.12 -22.05
CA ASP A 298 127.18 6.59 -23.28
C ASP A 298 128.39 7.48 -22.98
N LYS A 299 128.25 8.44 -22.05
CA LYS A 299 129.36 9.30 -21.61
C LYS A 299 130.51 8.51 -21.01
N TYR A 300 130.21 7.53 -20.16
CA TYR A 300 131.21 6.66 -19.56
C TYR A 300 131.93 5.82 -20.62
N ILE A 301 131.19 5.20 -21.55
CA ILE A 301 131.78 4.45 -22.67
C ILE A 301 132.72 5.34 -23.50
N LYS A 302 132.30 6.56 -23.82
CA LYS A 302 133.15 7.53 -24.55
C LYS A 302 134.40 7.90 -23.77
N LEU A 303 134.26 8.19 -22.48
CA LEU A 303 135.39 8.52 -21.62
C LEU A 303 136.37 7.34 -21.52
N ALA A 304 135.87 6.13 -21.26
CA ALA A 304 136.66 4.92 -21.22
C ALA A 304 137.39 4.68 -22.55
N TRP A 305 136.73 4.90 -23.69
CA TRP A 305 137.34 4.83 -25.01
C TRP A 305 138.48 5.85 -25.20
N PHE A 306 138.26 7.13 -24.85
CA PHE A 306 139.30 8.16 -24.91
C PHE A 306 140.49 7.85 -23.99
N THR A 307 140.24 7.41 -22.76
CA THR A 307 141.28 7.02 -21.81
C THR A 307 142.08 5.84 -22.34
N ASN A 308 141.41 4.80 -22.85
CA ASN A 308 142.07 3.65 -23.48
C ASN A 308 142.92 4.07 -24.69
N GLN A 309 142.41 4.98 -25.52
CA GLN A 309 143.16 5.52 -26.67
C GLN A 309 144.40 6.32 -26.21
N ALA A 310 144.24 7.18 -25.20
CA ALA A 310 145.33 7.94 -24.60
C ALA A 310 146.40 6.98 -24.06
N LEU A 311 146.01 5.98 -23.28
CA LEU A 311 146.89 4.94 -22.74
C LEU A 311 147.64 4.17 -23.84
N MET A 312 147.00 3.87 -24.98
CA MET A 312 147.68 3.22 -26.10
C MET A 312 148.64 4.16 -26.85
N SER A 313 148.37 5.47 -26.85
CA SER A 313 149.18 6.48 -27.54
C SER A 313 150.41 6.94 -26.73
N ILE A 314 150.30 6.98 -25.40
CA ILE A 314 151.35 7.48 -24.50
C ILE A 314 152.68 6.73 -24.69
N PRO A 315 152.75 5.37 -24.70
CA PRO A 315 154.02 4.66 -24.91
C PRO A 315 154.62 4.87 -26.29
N ARG A 316 153.78 5.14 -27.31
CA ARG A 316 154.27 5.44 -28.66
C ARG A 316 154.89 6.85 -28.69
N ARG A 317 154.25 7.83 -28.05
CA ARG A 317 154.75 9.20 -27.95
C ARG A 317 155.97 9.31 -27.03
N LEU A 318 155.99 8.60 -25.90
CA LEU A 318 157.15 8.54 -25.00
C LEU A 318 158.36 7.95 -25.73
N ARG A 319 158.20 6.83 -26.45
CA ARG A 319 159.28 6.28 -27.29
C ARG A 319 159.77 7.27 -28.35
N ALA A 320 158.86 7.90 -29.08
CA ALA A 320 159.24 8.90 -30.09
C ALA A 320 160.01 10.09 -29.47
N ALA A 321 159.65 10.51 -28.26
CA ALA A 321 160.38 11.55 -27.54
C ALA A 321 161.76 11.06 -27.07
N GLU A 322 161.86 9.83 -26.54
CA GLU A 322 163.12 9.19 -26.16
C GLU A 322 164.08 9.07 -27.35
N ASP A 323 163.58 8.67 -28.53
CA ASP A 323 164.37 8.53 -29.77
C ASP A 323 164.89 9.89 -30.29
N MET A 324 164.21 10.99 -29.95
CA MET A 324 164.64 12.35 -30.29
C MET A 324 165.68 12.94 -29.32
N MET A 325 166.00 12.26 -28.21
CA MET A 325 166.96 12.75 -27.22
C MET A 325 168.40 12.27 -27.51
N ASP A 326 169.32 13.21 -27.68
CA ASP A 326 170.76 12.93 -27.68
C ASP A 326 171.24 12.76 -26.22
N LEU A 327 171.53 11.51 -25.84
CA LEU A 327 171.89 11.09 -24.48
C LEU A 327 173.01 11.92 -23.84
N THR A 328 173.82 12.60 -24.64
CA THR A 328 174.96 13.41 -24.21
C THR A 328 174.66 14.89 -24.00
N LYS A 329 173.52 15.39 -24.52
CA LYS A 329 173.19 16.83 -24.54
C LYS A 329 171.88 17.18 -23.84
N THR A 330 171.02 16.21 -23.58
CA THR A 330 169.73 16.48 -22.96
C THR A 330 169.89 16.80 -21.47
N PRO A 331 169.33 17.93 -20.98
CA PRO A 331 169.29 18.28 -19.57
C PRO A 331 168.73 17.15 -18.70
N ARG A 332 169.29 16.99 -17.50
CA ARG A 332 168.97 15.90 -16.58
C ARG A 332 167.49 15.91 -16.17
N GLU A 333 166.92 17.10 -16.02
CA GLU A 333 165.53 17.35 -15.65
C GLU A 333 164.56 16.74 -16.68
N ILE A 334 164.92 16.76 -17.97
CA ILE A 334 164.09 16.17 -19.03
C ILE A 334 164.12 14.65 -18.96
N LYS A 335 165.26 14.05 -18.59
CA LYS A 335 165.37 12.58 -18.40
C LYS A 335 164.55 12.12 -17.19
N GLU A 336 164.69 12.81 -16.06
CA GLU A 336 163.93 12.53 -14.84
C GLU A 336 162.41 12.68 -15.09
N PHE A 337 162.00 13.67 -15.88
CA PHE A 337 160.60 13.83 -16.29
C PHE A 337 160.08 12.64 -17.11
N LEU A 338 160.84 12.14 -18.09
CA LEU A 338 160.41 10.99 -18.90
C LEU A 338 160.34 9.68 -18.08
N GLU A 339 161.29 9.48 -17.15
CA GLU A 339 161.23 8.35 -16.21
C GLU A 339 160.00 8.42 -15.30
N GLN A 340 159.67 9.61 -14.78
CA GLN A 340 158.43 9.83 -14.01
C GLN A 340 157.17 9.57 -14.86
N CYS A 341 157.14 10.02 -16.12
CA CYS A 341 156.04 9.71 -17.03
C CYS A 341 155.88 8.21 -17.28
N ARG A 342 156.98 7.46 -17.39
CA ARG A 342 156.95 6.00 -17.56
C ARG A 342 156.43 5.30 -16.30
N ALA A 343 156.94 5.67 -15.12
CA ALA A 343 156.47 5.12 -13.85
C ALA A 343 154.97 5.39 -13.62
N LEU A 344 154.49 6.60 -13.96
CA LEU A 344 153.07 6.95 -13.89
C LEU A 344 152.23 6.13 -14.90
N TYR A 345 152.75 5.90 -16.11
CA TYR A 345 152.08 5.04 -17.08
C TYR A 345 151.95 3.59 -16.58
N ASP A 346 153.02 3.01 -16.03
CA ASP A 346 153.00 1.63 -15.53
C ASP A 346 152.04 1.47 -14.35
N MET A 347 151.99 2.44 -13.44
CA MET A 347 151.00 2.47 -12.34
C MET A 347 149.56 2.50 -12.87
N VAL A 348 149.26 3.38 -13.83
CA VAL A 348 147.91 3.47 -14.41
C VAL A 348 147.57 2.19 -15.17
N LYS A 349 148.54 1.56 -15.83
CA LYS A 349 148.36 0.28 -16.53
C LYS A 349 148.05 -0.86 -15.57
N GLU A 350 148.71 -0.93 -14.42
CA GLU A 350 148.39 -1.91 -13.36
C GLU A 350 146.99 -1.70 -12.80
N LEU A 351 146.61 -0.45 -12.51
CA LEU A 351 145.25 -0.10 -12.04
C LEU A 351 144.15 -0.36 -13.09
N SER A 352 144.53 -0.43 -14.37
CA SER A 352 143.60 -0.69 -15.47
C SER A 352 143.54 -2.17 -15.87
N ALA A 353 144.31 -3.04 -15.23
CA ALA A 353 144.20 -4.47 -15.44
C ALA A 353 142.83 -4.94 -14.90
N PRO A 354 142.02 -5.67 -15.68
CA PRO A 354 140.77 -6.22 -15.17
C PRO A 354 141.06 -7.09 -13.93
N PRO A 355 140.26 -6.96 -12.87
CA PRO A 355 140.41 -7.77 -11.66
C PRO A 355 140.24 -9.26 -11.90
#